data_AF-A0AAJ4CSE9-F1
#
_entry.id   AF-A0AAJ4CSE9-F1
#
_cell.length_a   1.000
_cell.length_b   1.000
_cell.length_c   1.000
_cell.angle_alpha   90.00
_cell.angle_beta   90.00
_cell.angle_gamma   90.00
#
_symmetry.space_group_name_H-M   'P 1'
#
loop_
_entity.id
_entity.type
_entity.pdbx_description
1 polymer ?
#
loop_
_entity_poly.entity_id
_entity_poly.type
_entity_poly.pdbx_seq_one_letter_code
_entity_poly.pdbx_strand_id
1 'polypeptide(L)'
;MRNYLPGTLASMMMLLLSACSGVRDVSDRHYEYENAHSLAWNISTAAGMTSFEDAKLTPPLSTLYSRKDYDLSYPVKSAQTLNESTLSLAPLLRFTPTGMSPEDWWFNRILAWIPTELAKTPQQASTVLANTIQEAVLTTLKETKRPIGEIKNEAGDNGWLDKYALQITAPRFVVVHFADSAAGCEFLDKNVPFIERIKLPSCAFFAEFHDPEKIVSTPAFITPNATGKSYLIRPDGLNSSFVADAFDKPSTLSDDDRTRMAYDFLQKVSQHLPSWVIFYISPHERAGMPAMVLQSGKVYFFVTEKPSKP
;
A
#
# COMPACT_ATOMS: atom_id res chain seq x y z
N MET A 1 -34.48 35.65 41.37
CA MET A 1 -33.64 34.44 41.57
C MET A 1 -33.52 33.68 40.25
N ARG A 2 -32.42 33.88 39.54
CA ARG A 2 -31.80 32.88 38.66
C ARG A 2 -30.38 33.38 38.39
N ASN A 3 -29.45 32.77 39.11
CA ASN A 3 -28.03 33.05 39.00
C ASN A 3 -27.52 32.49 37.68
N TYR A 4 -26.97 33.37 36.84
CA TYR A 4 -26.02 32.98 35.82
C TYR A 4 -24.65 32.82 36.50
N LEU A 5 -24.10 31.61 36.44
CA LEU A 5 -22.67 31.35 36.60
C LEU A 5 -22.14 30.70 35.30
N PRO A 6 -20.87 30.94 34.96
CA PRO A 6 -20.44 31.24 33.60
C PRO A 6 -19.84 30.04 32.86
N GLY A 7 -19.91 30.12 31.53
CA GLY A 7 -19.43 29.14 30.57
C GLY A 7 -17.92 29.02 30.43
N THR A 8 -17.21 28.67 31.51
CA THR A 8 -15.76 28.39 31.46
C THR A 8 -15.39 26.96 31.86
N LEU A 9 -16.32 26.14 32.35
CA LEU A 9 -16.05 24.72 32.68
C LEU A 9 -16.34 23.73 31.54
N ALA A 10 -17.17 24.10 30.56
CA ALA A 10 -17.50 23.21 29.44
C ALA A 10 -16.45 23.21 28.32
N SER A 11 -15.66 24.28 28.18
CA SER A 11 -14.63 24.38 27.12
C SER A 11 -13.34 23.65 27.49
N MET A 12 -13.01 23.59 28.79
CA MET A 12 -11.79 22.94 29.27
C MET A 12 -11.91 21.40 29.28
N MET A 13 -13.13 20.86 29.31
CA MET A 13 -13.39 19.42 29.30
C MET A 13 -13.42 18.82 27.87
N MET A 14 -13.69 19.64 26.85
CA MET A 14 -13.53 19.22 25.45
C MET A 14 -12.06 19.19 24.98
N LEU A 15 -11.20 20.02 25.59
CA LEU A 15 -9.75 20.00 25.33
C LEU A 15 -9.01 18.83 25.99
N LEU A 16 -9.64 18.14 26.94
CA LEU A 16 -9.07 16.95 27.61
C LEU A 16 -9.49 15.63 26.95
N LEU A 17 -10.50 15.64 26.07
CA LEU A 17 -10.95 14.45 25.34
C LEU A 17 -10.33 14.31 23.94
N SER A 18 -9.73 15.36 23.38
CA SER A 18 -8.87 15.25 22.20
C SER A 18 -7.47 14.70 22.51
N ALA A 19 -7.12 14.55 23.80
CA ALA A 19 -5.85 13.99 24.24
C ALA A 19 -5.84 12.44 24.34
N CYS A 20 -6.96 11.77 24.04
CA CYS A 20 -7.08 10.30 24.09
C CYS A 20 -7.29 9.61 22.74
N SER A 21 -7.36 10.37 21.64
CA SER A 21 -7.20 9.85 20.27
C SER A 21 -5.80 10.14 19.73
N GLY A 22 -4.80 10.13 20.63
CA GLY A 22 -3.41 10.11 20.24
C GLY A 22 -3.13 8.81 19.50
N VAL A 23 -3.35 8.84 18.18
CA VAL A 23 -2.68 7.94 17.25
C VAL A 23 -1.23 7.89 17.69
N ARG A 24 -0.77 6.70 18.06
CA ARG A 24 0.58 6.44 18.52
C ARG A 24 1.53 6.66 17.35
N ASP A 25 1.80 7.92 17.05
CA ASP A 25 2.90 8.28 16.18
C ASP A 25 4.21 7.92 16.91
N VAL A 26 4.62 6.67 16.73
CA VAL A 26 5.88 6.13 17.23
C VAL A 26 7.01 6.32 16.23
N SER A 27 6.73 6.92 15.06
CA SER A 27 7.72 7.08 14.00
C SER A 27 8.85 8.04 14.38
N ASP A 28 8.65 8.91 15.38
CA ASP A 28 9.72 9.76 15.96
C ASP A 28 10.70 8.99 16.85
N ARG A 29 10.35 7.76 17.27
CA ARG A 29 11.21 6.91 18.08
C ARG A 29 11.93 5.92 17.18
N HIS A 30 13.17 5.59 17.54
CA HIS A 30 13.82 4.45 16.92
C HIS A 30 12.95 3.21 17.15
N TYR A 31 12.41 2.65 16.06
CA TYR A 31 11.59 1.45 16.14
C TYR A 31 12.51 0.23 16.13
N GLU A 32 12.48 -0.52 17.23
CA GLU A 32 13.18 -1.80 17.36
C GLU A 32 12.31 -2.95 16.86
N TYR A 33 12.92 -3.93 16.20
CA TYR A 33 12.20 -5.10 15.71
C TYR A 33 11.60 -5.90 16.87
N GLU A 34 10.29 -6.09 16.85
CA GLU A 34 9.60 -6.93 17.81
C GLU A 34 9.63 -8.39 17.37
N ASN A 35 10.50 -9.19 18.01
CA ASN A 35 10.68 -10.61 17.72
C ASN A 35 9.42 -11.46 17.90
N ALA A 36 8.44 -10.98 18.67
CA ALA A 36 7.15 -11.65 18.86
C ALA A 36 6.22 -11.52 17.64
N HIS A 37 6.60 -10.72 16.64
CA HIS A 37 5.78 -10.33 15.51
C HIS A 37 6.45 -10.63 14.16
N SER A 38 5.62 -10.75 13.12
CA SER A 38 6.09 -10.93 11.75
C SER A 38 6.80 -9.68 11.23
N LEU A 39 7.56 -9.83 10.13
CA LEU A 39 8.13 -8.68 9.46
C LEU A 39 7.05 -7.77 8.87
N ALA A 40 5.95 -8.33 8.34
CA ALA A 40 4.83 -7.54 7.82
C ALA A 40 4.24 -6.65 8.93
N TRP A 41 4.03 -7.22 10.11
CA TRP A 41 3.57 -6.48 11.28
C TRP A 41 4.54 -5.39 11.71
N ASN A 42 5.84 -5.70 11.78
CA ASN A 42 6.86 -4.73 12.16
C ASN A 42 6.96 -3.57 11.16
N ILE A 43 6.88 -3.85 9.85
CA ILE A 43 6.86 -2.82 8.81
C ILE A 43 5.63 -1.93 8.96
N SER A 44 4.44 -2.53 9.04
CA SER A 44 3.18 -1.80 9.19
C SER A 44 3.19 -0.93 10.44
N THR A 45 3.60 -1.48 11.58
CA THR A 45 3.65 -0.78 12.87
C THR A 45 4.67 0.36 12.87
N ALA A 46 5.87 0.12 12.34
CA ALA A 46 6.89 1.17 12.21
C ALA A 46 6.44 2.33 11.31
N ALA A 47 5.54 2.06 10.35
CA ALA A 47 4.93 3.07 9.49
C ALA A 47 3.67 3.74 10.11
N GLY A 48 3.19 3.27 11.26
CA GLY A 48 2.01 3.80 11.96
C GLY A 48 0.73 2.95 11.84
N MET A 49 0.73 1.84 11.09
CA MET A 49 -0.41 0.91 10.99
C MET A 49 -0.39 -0.11 12.12
N THR A 50 -1.31 -0.01 13.07
CA THR A 50 -1.34 -0.92 14.25
C THR A 50 -2.55 -1.87 14.27
N SER A 51 -3.31 -1.99 13.17
CA SER A 51 -4.57 -2.75 13.14
C SER A 51 -4.47 -4.24 12.80
N PHE A 52 -3.39 -4.67 12.14
CA PHE A 52 -3.23 -6.10 11.83
C PHE A 52 -2.54 -6.81 12.96
N GLU A 53 -3.13 -7.90 13.43
CA GLU A 53 -2.46 -8.88 14.28
C GLU A 53 -1.97 -10.04 13.44
N ASP A 54 -0.83 -10.60 13.84
CA ASP A 54 -0.31 -11.81 13.20
C ASP A 54 -1.22 -13.02 13.40
N ALA A 55 -1.38 -13.78 12.31
CA ALA A 55 -1.95 -15.10 12.37
C ALA A 55 -1.07 -16.04 13.18
N LYS A 56 -1.52 -16.38 14.40
CA LYS A 56 -0.89 -17.39 15.25
C LYS A 56 -1.12 -18.79 14.68
N LEU A 57 -0.11 -19.37 14.05
CA LEU A 57 -0.15 -20.70 13.42
C LEU A 57 0.85 -21.65 14.09
N THR A 58 0.52 -22.93 14.18
CA THR A 58 1.47 -23.96 14.67
C THR A 58 2.28 -24.54 13.50
N PRO A 59 3.50 -25.07 13.74
CA PRO A 59 4.20 -25.86 12.73
C PRO A 59 3.34 -27.06 12.26
N PRO A 60 3.43 -27.46 10.98
CA PRO A 60 4.33 -26.92 9.94
C PRO A 60 3.79 -25.68 9.20
N LEU A 61 2.56 -25.22 9.50
CA LEU A 61 1.93 -24.11 8.78
C LEU A 61 2.66 -22.79 8.99
N SER A 62 3.08 -22.48 10.23
CA SER A 62 3.88 -21.27 10.50
C SER A 62 5.12 -21.21 9.62
N THR A 63 5.88 -22.31 9.54
CA THR A 63 7.06 -22.42 8.68
C THR A 63 6.73 -22.22 7.20
N LEU A 64 5.60 -22.77 6.74
CA LEU A 64 5.17 -22.62 5.35
C LEU A 64 4.84 -21.15 5.01
N TYR A 65 4.06 -20.47 5.85
CA TYR A 65 3.64 -19.08 5.61
C TYR A 65 4.70 -18.03 5.94
N SER A 66 5.76 -18.38 6.68
CA SER A 66 6.93 -17.51 6.87
C SER A 66 7.88 -17.47 5.65
N ARG A 67 7.67 -18.32 4.64
CA ARG A 67 8.40 -18.25 3.38
C ARG A 67 8.08 -16.95 2.64
N LYS A 68 9.05 -16.45 1.88
CA LYS A 68 8.99 -15.15 1.19
C LYS A 68 8.91 -15.26 -0.33
N ASP A 69 9.08 -16.48 -0.85
CA ASP A 69 9.14 -16.82 -2.26
C ASP A 69 7.78 -17.26 -2.82
N TYR A 70 6.70 -16.77 -2.22
CA TYR A 70 5.35 -16.93 -2.77
C TYR A 70 5.24 -16.26 -4.13
N ASP A 71 4.71 -16.99 -5.10
CA ASP A 71 4.44 -16.54 -6.45
C ASP A 71 2.94 -16.22 -6.58
N LEU A 72 2.62 -14.94 -6.78
CA LEU A 72 1.25 -14.45 -7.00
C LEU A 72 0.91 -14.40 -8.51
N SER A 73 1.71 -15.04 -9.37
CA SER A 73 1.52 -14.99 -10.82
C SER A 73 0.11 -15.39 -11.26
N TYR A 74 -0.52 -14.52 -12.05
CA TYR A 74 -1.82 -14.76 -12.66
C TYR A 74 -1.76 -14.63 -14.20
N PRO A 75 -2.41 -15.53 -14.97
CA PRO A 75 -2.94 -16.81 -14.51
C PRO A 75 -1.81 -17.74 -14.08
N VAL A 76 -2.12 -18.67 -13.17
CA VAL A 76 -1.15 -19.66 -12.68
C VAL A 76 -0.67 -20.53 -13.85
N LYS A 77 0.61 -20.42 -14.21
CA LYS A 77 1.21 -21.19 -15.31
C LYS A 77 1.75 -22.56 -14.86
N SER A 78 2.12 -22.68 -13.58
CA SER A 78 2.67 -23.91 -13.00
C SER A 78 2.43 -23.97 -11.49
N ALA A 79 2.14 -25.16 -10.98
CA ALA A 79 1.99 -25.45 -9.55
C ALA A 79 3.32 -25.88 -8.86
N GLN A 80 4.45 -25.77 -9.57
CA GLN A 80 5.75 -26.26 -9.08
C GLN A 80 6.43 -25.28 -8.11
N THR A 81 6.04 -24.02 -8.10
CA THR A 81 6.47 -23.00 -7.13
C THR A 81 5.44 -22.86 -6.01
N LEU A 82 5.87 -22.35 -4.85
CA LEU A 82 4.94 -22.02 -3.76
C LEU A 82 4.06 -20.87 -4.24
N ASN A 83 2.82 -21.15 -4.62
CA ASN A 83 1.91 -20.18 -5.18
C ASN A 83 0.58 -20.16 -4.39
N GLU A 84 -0.17 -19.07 -4.53
CA GLU A 84 -1.48 -18.88 -3.89
C GLU A 84 -2.52 -19.97 -4.22
N SER A 85 -2.41 -20.65 -5.36
CA SER A 85 -3.30 -21.75 -5.77
C SER A 85 -2.89 -23.12 -5.24
N THR A 86 -1.63 -23.28 -4.81
CA THR A 86 -1.06 -24.55 -4.32
C THR A 86 -1.35 -24.81 -2.85
N LEU A 87 -1.78 -23.78 -2.12
CA LEU A 87 -2.11 -23.86 -0.70
C LEU A 87 -3.27 -22.93 -0.36
N SER A 88 -4.15 -23.37 0.54
CA SER A 88 -5.25 -22.50 1.01
C SER A 88 -4.68 -21.33 1.80
N LEU A 89 -5.07 -20.09 1.50
CA LEU A 89 -4.70 -18.91 2.29
C LEU A 89 -5.68 -18.64 3.45
N ALA A 90 -6.73 -19.46 3.59
CA ALA A 90 -7.76 -19.29 4.63
C ALA A 90 -7.22 -19.17 6.07
N PRO A 91 -6.14 -19.88 6.49
CA PRO A 91 -5.58 -19.70 7.84
C PRO A 91 -5.04 -18.29 8.13
N LEU A 92 -4.77 -17.50 7.09
CA LEU A 92 -4.27 -16.13 7.17
C LEU A 92 -5.38 -15.07 7.11
N LEU A 93 -6.60 -15.46 6.74
CA LEU A 93 -7.77 -14.57 6.74
C LEU A 93 -8.20 -14.33 8.19
N ARG A 94 -7.51 -13.40 8.87
CA ARG A 94 -7.89 -12.93 10.21
C ARG A 94 -8.57 -11.58 10.13
N PHE A 95 -9.73 -11.50 10.77
CA PHE A 95 -10.43 -10.25 11.02
C PHE A 95 -9.98 -9.70 12.38
N THR A 96 -9.34 -8.54 12.39
CA THR A 96 -9.12 -7.75 13.61
C THR A 96 -10.07 -6.54 13.61
N PRO A 97 -11.14 -6.54 14.43
CA PRO A 97 -11.90 -5.31 14.68
C PRO A 97 -11.10 -4.44 15.65
N THR A 98 -10.27 -3.54 15.13
CA THR A 98 -9.34 -2.74 15.95
C THR A 98 -9.59 -1.24 15.78
N GLY A 99 -10.59 -0.73 16.51
CA GLY A 99 -10.59 0.55 17.24
C GLY A 99 -10.11 1.90 16.64
N MET A 100 -9.65 1.99 15.40
CA MET A 100 -9.43 3.23 14.64
C MET A 100 -10.46 3.35 13.52
N SER A 101 -10.56 4.49 12.83
CA SER A 101 -11.60 4.65 11.81
C SER A 101 -11.47 3.54 10.76
N PRO A 102 -12.58 2.91 10.35
CA PRO A 102 -12.55 1.70 9.52
C PRO A 102 -11.77 1.82 8.20
N GLU A 103 -11.42 3.03 7.75
CA GLU A 103 -10.86 3.29 6.42
C GLU A 103 -9.38 2.92 6.25
N ASP A 104 -8.54 2.90 7.29
CA ASP A 104 -7.08 2.89 7.09
C ASP A 104 -6.52 1.56 6.52
N TRP A 105 -7.19 0.43 6.81
CA TRP A 105 -6.75 -0.92 6.43
C TRP A 105 -7.50 -1.53 5.24
N TRP A 106 -8.58 -0.89 4.79
CA TRP A 106 -9.40 -1.36 3.67
C TRP A 106 -8.76 -1.12 2.31
N PHE A 107 -7.81 -0.20 2.22
CA PHE A 107 -7.20 0.18 0.96
C PHE A 107 -5.74 -0.25 0.90
N ASN A 108 -5.26 -0.51 -0.31
CA ASN A 108 -3.84 -0.72 -0.55
C ASN A 108 -3.07 0.58 -0.28
N ARG A 109 -1.86 0.47 0.25
CA ARG A 109 -1.02 1.60 0.69
C ARG A 109 0.39 1.51 0.13
N ILE A 110 1.06 2.66 0.03
CA ILE A 110 2.51 2.74 -0.12
C ILE A 110 3.11 3.17 1.21
N LEU A 111 4.06 2.38 1.70
CA LEU A 111 4.91 2.74 2.83
C LEU A 111 6.29 3.02 2.28
N ALA A 112 6.89 4.16 2.62
CA ALA A 112 8.23 4.46 2.15
C ALA A 112 9.09 5.17 3.19
N TRP A 113 10.30 4.65 3.41
CA TRP A 113 11.36 5.29 4.20
C TRP A 113 12.43 5.85 3.27
N ILE A 114 12.12 6.94 2.56
CA ILE A 114 13.03 7.53 1.56
C ILE A 114 14.31 8.01 2.27
N PRO A 115 15.49 7.46 1.96
CA PRO A 115 16.74 7.85 2.59
C PRO A 115 17.04 9.35 2.47
N THR A 116 17.49 9.99 3.56
CA THR A 116 17.74 11.44 3.54
C THR A 116 18.90 11.87 2.65
N GLU A 117 19.78 10.95 2.25
CA GLU A 117 20.80 11.20 1.24
C GLU A 117 20.23 11.40 -0.18
N LEU A 118 19.02 10.93 -0.47
CA LEU A 118 18.40 11.07 -1.78
C LEU A 118 17.64 12.41 -1.95
N ALA A 119 17.37 13.12 -0.84
CA ALA A 119 16.55 14.32 -0.85
C ALA A 119 16.90 15.30 0.27
N LYS A 120 16.97 16.60 -0.05
CA LYS A 120 17.25 17.66 0.94
C LYS A 120 16.00 18.28 1.54
N THR A 121 14.83 18.03 0.96
CA THR A 121 13.53 18.53 1.43
C THR A 121 12.46 17.46 1.31
N PRO A 122 11.34 17.55 2.06
CA PRO A 122 10.20 16.66 1.88
C PRO A 122 9.69 16.62 0.44
N GLN A 123 9.65 17.78 -0.23
CA GLN A 123 9.23 17.86 -1.62
C GLN A 123 10.16 17.06 -2.54
N GLN A 124 11.47 17.13 -2.31
CA GLN A 124 12.42 16.34 -3.08
C GLN A 124 12.25 14.84 -2.79
N ALA A 125 11.98 14.46 -1.55
CA ALA A 125 11.77 13.06 -1.16
C ALA A 125 10.55 12.45 -1.85
N SER A 126 9.44 13.19 -1.92
CA SER A 126 8.27 12.74 -2.67
C SER A 126 8.49 12.72 -4.18
N THR A 127 9.34 13.60 -4.73
CA THR A 127 9.73 13.51 -6.15
C THR A 127 10.56 12.26 -6.41
N VAL A 128 11.49 11.95 -5.52
CA VAL A 128 12.28 10.71 -5.57
C VAL A 128 11.34 9.50 -5.56
N LEU A 129 10.41 9.43 -4.62
CA LEU A 129 9.45 8.33 -4.55
C LEU A 129 8.60 8.21 -5.82
N ALA A 130 8.04 9.33 -6.31
CA ALA A 130 7.20 9.33 -7.51
C ALA A 130 7.96 8.79 -8.73
N ASN A 131 9.19 9.26 -8.94
CA ASN A 131 10.04 8.80 -10.03
C ASN A 131 10.40 7.31 -9.90
N THR A 132 10.74 6.87 -8.68
CA THR A 132 11.05 5.45 -8.38
C THR A 132 9.86 4.53 -8.67
N ILE A 133 8.65 4.91 -8.25
CA ILE A 133 7.44 4.14 -8.54
C ILE A 133 7.16 4.11 -10.04
N GLN A 134 7.21 5.27 -10.70
CA GLN A 134 6.95 5.36 -12.13
C GLN A 134 7.92 4.47 -12.93
N GLU A 135 9.22 4.52 -12.63
CA GLU A 135 10.22 3.70 -13.31
C GLU A 135 9.96 2.20 -13.10
N ALA A 136 9.62 1.78 -11.87
CA ALA A 136 9.28 0.39 -11.57
C ALA A 136 8.02 -0.08 -12.33
N VAL A 137 7.00 0.77 -12.44
CA VAL A 137 5.77 0.46 -13.21
C VAL A 137 6.08 0.37 -14.70
N LEU A 138 6.80 1.33 -15.28
CA LEU A 138 7.15 1.32 -16.71
C LEU A 138 8.01 0.11 -17.07
N THR A 139 8.95 -0.27 -16.21
CA THR A 139 9.78 -1.46 -16.37
C THR A 139 8.91 -2.72 -16.36
N THR A 140 8.00 -2.83 -15.38
CA THR A 140 7.05 -3.95 -15.29
C THR A 140 6.17 -4.07 -16.54
N LEU A 141 5.61 -2.96 -17.02
CA LEU A 141 4.75 -2.96 -18.21
C LEU A 141 5.53 -3.38 -19.46
N LYS A 142 6.78 -2.91 -19.60
CA LYS A 142 7.67 -3.30 -20.70
C LYS A 142 7.98 -4.80 -20.67
N GLU A 143 8.35 -5.34 -19.50
CA GLU A 143 8.68 -6.76 -19.34
C GLU A 143 7.46 -7.67 -19.55
N THR A 144 6.29 -7.21 -19.10
CA THR A 144 5.01 -7.91 -19.28
C THR A 144 4.38 -7.67 -20.66
N LYS A 145 5.05 -6.89 -21.53
CA LYS A 145 4.61 -6.56 -22.90
C LYS A 145 3.24 -5.89 -22.96
N ARG A 146 2.89 -5.11 -21.93
CA ARG A 146 1.65 -4.31 -21.89
C ARG A 146 1.88 -2.97 -22.58
N PRO A 147 1.09 -2.61 -23.60
CA PRO A 147 1.19 -1.30 -24.22
C PRO A 147 0.99 -0.19 -23.19
N ILE A 148 1.85 0.83 -23.22
CA ILE A 148 1.85 1.95 -22.28
C ILE A 148 1.14 3.14 -22.93
N GLY A 149 0.27 3.81 -22.18
CA GLY A 149 -0.43 5.02 -22.63
C GLY A 149 0.49 6.22 -22.78
N GLU A 150 -0.07 7.34 -23.27
CA GLU A 150 0.68 8.58 -23.47
C GLU A 150 1.18 9.17 -22.14
N ILE A 151 2.51 9.24 -21.97
CA ILE A 151 3.19 9.82 -20.78
C ILE A 151 3.21 11.35 -20.85
N LYS A 152 2.61 12.02 -19.86
CA LYS A 152 2.64 13.49 -19.75
C LYS A 152 3.27 13.96 -18.44
N ASN A 153 4.50 14.46 -18.52
CA ASN A 153 5.20 15.01 -17.37
C ASN A 153 4.87 16.51 -17.21
N GLU A 154 3.59 16.86 -17.10
CA GLU A 154 3.12 18.25 -16.97
C GLU A 154 2.38 18.47 -15.65
N ALA A 155 2.53 19.66 -15.05
CA ALA A 155 1.72 20.05 -13.90
C ALA A 155 0.28 20.28 -14.38
N GLY A 156 -0.69 19.54 -13.84
CA GLY A 156 -2.08 19.59 -14.25
C GLY A 156 -3.05 19.64 -13.09
N ASP A 157 -4.12 20.41 -13.23
CA ASP A 157 -5.25 20.48 -12.31
C ASP A 157 -6.11 19.20 -12.41
N ASN A 158 -6.69 18.78 -11.29
CA ASN A 158 -7.35 17.47 -11.14
C ASN A 158 -8.68 17.38 -11.92
N GLY A 159 -8.58 17.06 -13.21
CA GLY A 159 -9.68 16.62 -14.09
C GLY A 159 -9.72 15.10 -14.31
N TRP A 160 -9.29 14.33 -13.31
CA TRP A 160 -9.35 12.86 -13.16
C TRP A 160 -8.79 11.87 -14.21
N LEU A 161 -9.09 11.83 -15.51
CA LEU A 161 -8.77 10.60 -16.31
C LEU A 161 -8.44 10.83 -17.79
N ASP A 162 -7.27 11.40 -18.09
CA ASP A 162 -6.69 11.26 -19.45
C ASP A 162 -5.16 11.36 -19.51
N LYS A 163 -4.48 11.86 -18.48
CA LYS A 163 -3.08 12.28 -18.59
C LYS A 163 -2.41 12.16 -17.22
N TYR A 164 -1.19 11.61 -17.23
CA TYR A 164 -0.24 11.65 -16.11
C TYR A 164 -0.29 13.02 -15.45
N ALA A 165 -0.45 13.06 -14.13
CA ALA A 165 -0.39 14.29 -13.35
C ALA A 165 0.57 14.06 -12.19
N LEU A 166 1.87 14.27 -12.42
CA LEU A 166 2.78 14.51 -11.32
C LEU A 166 2.47 15.92 -10.80
N GLN A 167 1.54 16.04 -9.86
CA GLN A 167 1.27 17.32 -9.23
C GLN A 167 2.46 17.76 -8.39
N ILE A 168 2.87 19.00 -8.57
CA ILE A 168 3.91 19.67 -7.78
C ILE A 168 3.33 20.11 -6.41
N THR A 169 2.00 20.19 -6.30
CA THR A 169 1.25 20.45 -5.06
C THR A 169 0.78 19.15 -4.43
N ALA A 170 0.65 19.11 -3.10
CA ALA A 170 0.06 17.98 -2.40
C ALA A 170 -1.48 17.94 -2.58
N PRO A 171 -2.12 16.76 -2.68
CA PRO A 171 -1.53 15.41 -2.79
C PRO A 171 -0.79 15.18 -4.12
N ARG A 172 0.21 14.28 -4.12
CA ARG A 172 0.92 13.85 -5.32
C ARG A 172 0.30 12.59 -5.89
N PHE A 173 0.29 12.49 -7.20
CA PHE A 173 -0.24 11.34 -7.92
C PHE A 173 0.82 10.72 -8.84
N VAL A 174 0.82 9.39 -8.92
CA VAL A 174 1.52 8.62 -9.96
C VAL A 174 0.46 7.82 -10.70
N VAL A 175 0.24 8.15 -11.98
CA VAL A 175 -0.77 7.51 -12.82
C VAL A 175 -0.10 6.99 -14.09
N VAL A 176 -0.23 5.69 -14.35
CA VAL A 176 0.29 5.05 -15.58
C VAL A 176 -0.82 4.22 -16.19
N HIS A 177 -1.41 4.72 -17.28
CA HIS A 177 -2.40 3.97 -18.05
C HIS A 177 -1.71 2.95 -18.95
N PHE A 178 -2.33 1.78 -19.10
CA PHE A 178 -1.84 0.72 -19.98
C PHE A 178 -3.01 -0.06 -20.58
N ALA A 179 -2.74 -0.77 -21.66
CA ALA A 179 -3.69 -1.71 -22.24
C ALA A 179 -3.36 -3.14 -21.77
N ASP A 180 -4.40 -3.94 -21.54
CA ASP A 180 -4.29 -5.35 -21.20
C ASP A 180 -5.49 -6.08 -21.80
N SER A 181 -5.26 -6.89 -22.83
CA SER A 181 -6.31 -7.60 -23.54
C SER A 181 -6.96 -8.71 -22.70
N ALA A 182 -6.25 -9.29 -21.72
CA ALA A 182 -6.81 -10.30 -20.83
C ALA A 182 -7.81 -9.67 -19.86
N ALA A 183 -7.56 -8.43 -19.43
CA ALA A 183 -8.48 -7.63 -18.62
C ALA A 183 -9.56 -6.89 -19.43
N GLY A 184 -9.48 -6.92 -20.77
CA GLY A 184 -10.38 -6.18 -21.66
C GLY A 184 -10.15 -4.66 -21.66
N CYS A 185 -8.97 -4.21 -21.20
CA CYS A 185 -8.59 -2.81 -21.16
C CYS A 185 -7.93 -2.39 -22.47
N GLU A 186 -8.52 -1.42 -23.17
CA GLU A 186 -7.95 -0.81 -24.37
C GLU A 186 -7.77 0.69 -24.19
N PHE A 187 -6.92 1.32 -25.00
CA PHE A 187 -6.84 2.77 -25.04
C PHE A 187 -8.11 3.34 -25.66
N LEU A 188 -8.84 4.11 -24.87
CA LEU A 188 -10.10 4.70 -25.29
C LEU A 188 -9.88 5.73 -26.40
N ASP A 189 -10.79 5.74 -27.38
CA ASP A 189 -10.84 6.82 -28.37
C ASP A 189 -11.15 8.14 -27.64
N LYS A 190 -10.34 9.17 -27.91
CA LYS A 190 -10.47 10.52 -27.36
C LYS A 190 -11.83 11.17 -27.68
N ASN A 191 -12.54 10.64 -28.69
CA ASN A 191 -13.87 11.11 -29.10
C ASN A 191 -15.02 10.55 -28.23
N VAL A 192 -14.78 9.57 -27.36
CA VAL A 192 -15.82 9.01 -26.49
C VAL A 192 -16.16 10.02 -25.37
N PRO A 193 -17.44 10.33 -25.13
CA PRO A 193 -17.83 11.21 -24.01
C PRO A 193 -17.36 10.67 -22.66
N PHE A 194 -16.97 11.56 -21.74
CA PHE A 194 -16.42 11.20 -20.43
C PHE A 194 -17.31 10.23 -19.63
N ILE A 195 -18.63 10.49 -19.58
CA ILE A 195 -19.59 9.65 -18.85
C ILE A 195 -19.65 8.22 -19.40
N GLU A 196 -19.37 8.04 -20.69
CA GLU A 196 -19.27 6.71 -21.28
C GLU A 196 -17.91 6.08 -21.02
N ARG A 197 -16.82 6.87 -21.02
CA ARG A 197 -15.47 6.37 -20.70
C ARG A 197 -15.37 5.75 -19.31
N ILE A 198 -15.97 6.36 -18.29
CA ILE A 198 -15.92 5.84 -16.90
C ILE A 198 -16.68 4.51 -16.71
N LYS A 199 -17.48 4.09 -17.71
CA LYS A 199 -18.19 2.79 -17.68
C LYS A 199 -17.40 1.68 -18.34
N LEU A 200 -16.35 2.01 -19.09
CA LEU A 200 -15.55 1.05 -19.82
C LEU A 200 -14.45 0.45 -18.92
N PRO A 201 -13.99 -0.77 -19.21
CA PRO A 201 -12.82 -1.34 -18.55
C PRO A 201 -11.63 -0.40 -18.69
N SER A 202 -10.91 -0.20 -17.59
CA SER A 202 -9.71 0.65 -17.59
C SER A 202 -8.59 0.02 -16.78
N CYS A 203 -7.37 0.16 -17.29
CA CYS A 203 -6.19 -0.34 -16.63
C CYS A 203 -5.23 0.81 -16.37
N ALA A 204 -4.92 1.03 -15.10
CA ALA A 204 -4.02 2.09 -14.68
C ALA A 204 -3.36 1.74 -13.35
N PHE A 205 -2.05 1.88 -13.26
CA PHE A 205 -1.45 2.03 -11.94
C PHE A 205 -1.81 3.43 -11.44
N PHE A 206 -2.38 3.51 -10.24
CA PHE A 206 -2.67 4.78 -9.56
C PHE A 206 -2.15 4.71 -8.14
N ALA A 207 -1.30 5.67 -7.78
CA ALA A 207 -0.86 5.91 -6.42
C ALA A 207 -1.04 7.37 -6.05
N GLU A 208 -1.43 7.61 -4.80
CA GLU A 208 -1.56 8.92 -4.18
C GLU A 208 -0.74 8.95 -2.88
N PHE A 209 -0.03 10.04 -2.63
CA PHE A 209 0.69 10.28 -1.37
C PHE A 209 1.04 11.76 -1.20
N HIS A 210 1.30 12.17 0.04
CA HIS A 210 1.66 13.55 0.36
C HIS A 210 3.18 13.75 0.51
N ASP A 211 3.61 15.01 0.68
CA ASP A 211 4.96 15.29 1.14
C ASP A 211 5.16 14.77 2.58
N PRO A 212 6.32 14.15 2.89
CA PRO A 212 6.62 13.70 4.24
C PRO A 212 6.54 14.84 5.26
N GLU A 213 5.85 14.60 6.37
CA GLU A 213 5.70 15.62 7.41
C GLU A 213 6.98 15.83 8.22
N LYS A 214 7.81 14.78 8.32
CA LYS A 214 9.01 14.76 9.15
C LYS A 214 10.05 13.73 8.71
N ILE A 215 11.24 13.88 9.27
CA ILE A 215 12.35 12.92 9.16
C ILE A 215 12.31 12.01 10.39
N VAL A 216 12.35 10.71 10.14
CA VAL A 216 12.29 9.65 11.15
C VAL A 216 13.57 8.83 11.15
N SER A 217 13.79 8.03 12.19
CA SER A 217 14.80 6.98 12.16
C SER A 217 14.40 5.86 11.20
N THR A 218 15.34 5.39 10.38
CA THR A 218 15.12 4.23 9.53
C THR A 218 15.09 2.95 10.39
N PRO A 219 14.02 2.13 10.35
CA PRO A 219 13.98 0.89 11.09
C PRO A 219 15.10 -0.06 10.64
N ALA A 220 15.72 -0.79 11.58
CA ALA A 220 16.90 -1.61 11.29
C ALA A 220 16.64 -2.77 10.31
N PHE A 221 15.39 -3.18 10.12
CA PHE A 221 14.96 -4.22 9.18
C PHE A 221 14.56 -3.67 7.79
N ILE A 222 14.55 -2.35 7.63
CA ILE A 222 14.58 -1.71 6.32
C ILE A 222 16.05 -1.54 5.93
N THR A 223 16.37 -1.61 4.63
CA THR A 223 17.77 -1.54 4.18
C THR A 223 18.47 -0.32 4.77
N PRO A 224 19.65 -0.53 5.41
CA PRO A 224 20.40 0.56 6.01
C PRO A 224 20.71 1.65 5.00
N ASN A 225 20.56 2.89 5.43
CA ASN A 225 20.96 4.06 4.67
C ASN A 225 22.08 4.79 5.42
N ALA A 226 22.85 5.62 4.71
CA ALA A 226 24.10 6.17 5.24
C ALA A 226 23.90 7.05 6.48
N THR A 227 22.69 7.61 6.64
CA THR A 227 22.34 8.57 7.70
C THR A 227 21.59 7.94 8.87
N GLY A 228 21.08 6.71 8.73
CA GLY A 228 20.13 6.08 9.65
C GLY A 228 18.78 6.81 9.74
N LYS A 229 18.50 7.72 8.79
CA LYS A 229 17.32 8.58 8.79
C LYS A 229 16.61 8.54 7.44
N SER A 230 15.30 8.69 7.46
CA SER A 230 14.48 8.72 6.26
C SER A 230 13.34 9.71 6.36
N TYR A 231 12.86 10.18 5.22
CA TYR A 231 11.54 10.78 5.11
C TYR A 231 10.50 9.66 5.03
N LEU A 232 9.44 9.73 5.85
CA LEU A 232 8.41 8.70 5.90
C LEU A 232 7.17 9.11 5.11
N ILE A 233 6.76 8.27 4.17
CA ILE A 233 5.39 8.27 3.63
C ILE A 233 4.54 7.32 4.46
N ARG A 234 3.50 7.88 5.06
CA ARG A 234 2.62 7.18 5.99
C ARG A 234 1.35 6.66 5.32
N PRO A 235 0.77 5.58 5.85
CA PRO A 235 -0.48 5.00 5.38
C PRO A 235 -1.72 5.49 6.13
N ASP A 236 -1.58 6.30 7.17
CA ASP A 236 -2.65 6.74 8.07
C ASP A 236 -2.85 8.27 8.06
N GLY A 237 -4.02 8.71 8.52
CA GLY A 237 -4.35 10.13 8.71
C GLY A 237 -4.77 10.88 7.45
N LEU A 238 -4.97 12.19 7.57
CA LEU A 238 -5.45 13.07 6.48
C LEU A 238 -4.52 13.11 5.26
N ASN A 239 -3.26 12.70 5.43
CA ASN A 239 -2.23 12.66 4.40
C ASN A 239 -1.83 11.21 4.03
N SER A 240 -2.72 10.24 4.27
CA SER A 240 -2.47 8.82 4.00
C SER A 240 -2.09 8.57 2.54
N SER A 241 -1.20 7.61 2.32
CA SER A 241 -0.96 7.08 0.97
C SER A 241 -2.10 6.18 0.51
N PHE A 242 -2.21 5.99 -0.80
CA PHE A 242 -3.21 5.14 -1.39
C PHE A 242 -2.68 4.52 -2.68
N VAL A 243 -3.09 3.28 -2.96
CA VAL A 243 -2.90 2.61 -4.24
C VAL A 243 -4.23 2.04 -4.69
N ALA A 244 -4.66 2.39 -5.90
CA ALA A 244 -5.86 1.79 -6.46
C ALA A 244 -5.56 0.40 -7.03
N ASP A 245 -6.59 -0.44 -7.14
CA ASP A 245 -6.49 -1.66 -7.93
C ASP A 245 -6.26 -1.30 -9.40
N ALA A 246 -5.24 -1.93 -10.01
CA ALA A 246 -4.77 -1.50 -11.33
C ALA A 246 -5.73 -1.84 -12.49
N PHE A 247 -6.77 -2.63 -12.22
CA PHE A 247 -7.71 -3.17 -13.19
C PHE A 247 -9.12 -2.80 -12.71
N ASP A 248 -9.75 -1.79 -13.31
CA ASP A 248 -11.11 -1.37 -12.97
C ASP A 248 -12.11 -1.86 -14.03
N LYS A 249 -13.26 -2.36 -13.56
CA LYS A 249 -14.38 -2.91 -14.36
C LYS A 249 -13.93 -3.79 -15.54
N PRO A 250 -13.05 -4.80 -15.35
CA PRO A 250 -12.67 -5.67 -16.44
C PRO A 250 -13.91 -6.35 -17.02
N SER A 251 -14.10 -6.26 -18.32
CA SER A 251 -15.28 -6.81 -19.00
C SER A 251 -15.25 -8.34 -19.10
N THR A 252 -14.08 -8.95 -18.84
CA THR A 252 -13.77 -10.36 -19.14
C THR A 252 -13.40 -11.19 -17.91
N LEU A 253 -13.23 -10.57 -16.74
CA LEU A 253 -12.73 -11.23 -15.52
C LEU A 253 -13.77 -11.22 -14.41
N SER A 254 -13.76 -12.27 -13.58
CA SER A 254 -14.47 -12.25 -12.29
C SER A 254 -13.81 -11.23 -11.34
N ASP A 255 -14.53 -10.80 -10.31
CA ASP A 255 -13.96 -9.93 -9.28
C ASP A 255 -12.73 -10.56 -8.60
N ASP A 256 -12.74 -11.89 -8.39
CA ASP A 256 -11.64 -12.62 -7.77
C ASP A 256 -10.41 -12.70 -8.69
N ASP A 257 -10.61 -12.97 -9.98
CA ASP A 257 -9.54 -13.01 -10.98
C ASP A 257 -8.91 -11.62 -11.17
N ARG A 258 -9.73 -10.57 -11.12
CA ARG A 258 -9.27 -9.17 -11.14
C ARG A 258 -8.35 -8.87 -9.96
N THR A 259 -8.77 -9.24 -8.75
CA THR A 259 -7.94 -9.05 -7.54
C THR A 259 -6.62 -9.82 -7.65
N ARG A 260 -6.63 -11.07 -8.11
CA ARG A 260 -5.39 -11.86 -8.31
C ARG A 260 -4.48 -11.25 -9.37
N MET A 261 -5.05 -10.78 -10.47
CA MET A 261 -4.30 -10.07 -11.51
C MET A 261 -3.69 -8.76 -10.99
N ALA A 262 -4.41 -8.02 -10.14
CA ALA A 262 -3.89 -6.81 -9.49
C ALA A 262 -2.69 -7.13 -8.59
N TYR A 263 -2.74 -8.24 -7.85
CA TYR A 263 -1.67 -8.62 -6.93
C TYR A 263 -0.44 -9.15 -7.65
N ASP A 264 -0.61 -9.95 -8.70
CA ASP A 264 0.46 -10.32 -9.63
C ASP A 264 1.19 -9.07 -10.13
N PHE A 265 0.41 -8.08 -10.59
CA PHE A 265 0.97 -6.84 -11.11
C PHE A 265 1.74 -6.07 -10.03
N LEU A 266 1.17 -5.87 -8.84
CA LEU A 266 1.86 -5.17 -7.74
C LEU A 266 3.08 -5.93 -7.23
N GLN A 267 3.07 -7.27 -7.22
CA GLN A 267 4.25 -8.06 -6.89
C GLN A 267 5.38 -7.81 -7.90
N LYS A 268 5.07 -7.82 -9.20
CA LYS A 268 6.05 -7.52 -10.27
C LYS A 268 6.57 -6.09 -10.19
N VAL A 269 5.71 -5.10 -9.95
CA VAL A 269 6.15 -3.72 -9.70
C VAL A 269 7.10 -3.67 -8.51
N SER A 270 6.77 -4.37 -7.42
CA SER A 270 7.63 -4.40 -6.23
C SER A 270 9.01 -5.01 -6.46
N GLN A 271 9.21 -5.86 -7.48
CA GLN A 271 10.53 -6.42 -7.81
C GLN A 271 11.51 -5.34 -8.27
N HIS A 272 11.00 -4.28 -8.89
CA HIS A 272 11.77 -3.16 -9.41
C HIS A 272 11.85 -1.99 -8.42
N LEU A 273 11.17 -2.11 -7.28
CA LEU A 273 11.22 -1.12 -6.21
C LEU A 273 12.39 -1.41 -5.27
N PRO A 274 13.08 -0.36 -4.79
CA PRO A 274 14.05 -0.51 -3.73
C PRO A 274 13.32 -0.94 -2.45
N SER A 275 14.03 -1.64 -1.56
CA SER A 275 13.47 -2.20 -0.31
C SER A 275 12.89 -1.16 0.66
N TRP A 276 13.22 0.12 0.49
CA TRP A 276 12.62 1.21 1.27
C TRP A 276 11.26 1.67 0.73
N VAL A 277 10.77 1.12 -0.39
CA VAL A 277 9.39 1.28 -0.87
C VAL A 277 8.66 -0.05 -0.75
N ILE A 278 7.48 -0.02 -0.16
CA ILE A 278 6.73 -1.21 0.23
C ILE A 278 5.27 -0.99 -0.12
N PHE A 279 4.62 -2.00 -0.70
CA PHE A 279 3.17 -2.03 -0.80
C PHE A 279 2.58 -2.79 0.38
N TYR A 280 1.61 -2.19 1.05
CA TYR A 280 0.66 -2.94 1.86
C TYR A 280 -0.58 -3.22 1.01
N ILE A 281 -1.02 -4.47 1.03
CA ILE A 281 -2.17 -4.95 0.27
C ILE A 281 -3.28 -5.29 1.26
N SER A 282 -4.46 -4.72 1.06
CA SER A 282 -5.61 -4.94 1.93
C SER A 282 -6.22 -6.34 1.72
N PRO A 283 -6.84 -6.94 2.75
CA PRO A 283 -7.44 -8.26 2.62
C PRO A 283 -8.66 -8.21 1.70
N HIS A 284 -8.81 -9.23 0.85
CA HIS A 284 -9.96 -9.42 -0.04
C HIS A 284 -10.61 -10.77 0.23
N GLU A 285 -11.55 -10.78 1.18
CA GLU A 285 -12.14 -12.02 1.72
C GLU A 285 -12.86 -12.85 0.66
N ARG A 286 -13.60 -12.21 -0.25
CA ARG A 286 -14.32 -12.90 -1.34
C ARG A 286 -13.37 -13.65 -2.25
N ALA A 287 -12.23 -13.02 -2.58
CA ALA A 287 -11.17 -13.62 -3.38
C ALA A 287 -10.30 -14.61 -2.59
N GLY A 288 -10.54 -14.76 -1.28
CA GLY A 288 -9.75 -15.60 -0.38
C GLY A 288 -8.32 -15.10 -0.16
N MET A 289 -8.08 -13.79 -0.31
CA MET A 289 -6.74 -13.22 -0.20
C MET A 289 -6.54 -12.46 1.13
N PRO A 290 -5.50 -12.78 1.91
CA PRO A 290 -5.20 -12.12 3.17
C PRO A 290 -4.49 -10.79 2.97
N ALA A 291 -4.45 -9.98 4.02
CA ALA A 291 -3.56 -8.83 4.07
C ALA A 291 -2.11 -9.29 3.95
N MET A 292 -1.30 -8.52 3.23
CA MET A 292 0.11 -8.83 3.05
C MET A 292 0.93 -7.58 2.77
N VAL A 293 2.24 -7.73 2.89
CA VAL A 293 3.22 -6.73 2.51
C VAL A 293 4.04 -7.26 1.34
N LEU A 294 4.25 -6.42 0.31
CA LEU A 294 5.11 -6.67 -0.83
C LEU A 294 6.34 -5.76 -0.77
N GLN A 295 7.53 -6.35 -0.76
CA GLN A 295 8.80 -5.62 -0.75
C GLN A 295 9.81 -6.37 -1.61
N SER A 296 10.37 -5.69 -2.62
CA SER A 296 11.40 -6.27 -3.51
C SER A 296 10.98 -7.60 -4.14
N GLY A 297 9.70 -7.72 -4.54
CA GLY A 297 9.12 -8.92 -5.14
C GLY A 297 8.76 -10.04 -4.16
N LYS A 298 9.04 -9.86 -2.87
CA LYS A 298 8.77 -10.84 -1.83
C LYS A 298 7.43 -10.57 -1.16
N VAL A 299 6.73 -11.65 -0.80
CA VAL A 299 5.47 -11.60 -0.06
C VAL A 299 5.74 -11.85 1.41
N TYR A 300 5.16 -11.01 2.26
CA TYR A 300 5.23 -11.13 3.71
C TYR A 300 3.82 -11.16 4.27
N PHE A 301 3.46 -12.29 4.87
CA PHE A 301 2.19 -12.42 5.58
C PHE A 301 2.32 -11.99 7.04
N PHE A 302 1.20 -11.56 7.61
CA PHE A 302 1.05 -11.32 9.03
C PHE A 302 0.90 -12.67 9.75
N VAL A 303 2.01 -13.28 10.17
CA VAL A 303 2.04 -14.63 10.76
C VAL A 303 3.09 -14.76 11.87
N THR A 304 2.72 -15.44 12.96
CA THR A 304 3.62 -15.81 14.06
C THR A 304 3.45 -17.27 14.44
N GLU A 305 4.49 -17.85 15.02
CA GLU A 305 4.37 -19.19 15.58
C GLU A 305 3.54 -19.15 16.87
N LYS A 306 2.46 -19.93 16.91
CA LYS A 306 1.71 -20.17 18.13
C LYS A 306 2.55 -21.10 19.01
N PRO A 307 2.84 -20.72 20.27
CA PRO A 307 3.52 -21.64 21.18
C PRO A 307 2.71 -22.94 21.28
N SER A 308 3.37 -24.08 21.06
CA SER A 308 2.82 -25.37 21.43
C SER A 308 2.45 -25.31 22.92
N LYS A 309 1.23 -25.73 23.28
CA LYS A 309 0.89 -25.86 24.70
C LYS A 309 1.93 -26.80 25.34
N PRO A 310 2.48 -26.46 26.52
CA PRO A 310 3.32 -27.39 27.27
C PRO A 310 2.54 -28.64 27.68
#